data_AF-A0A915IFX3-F1
#
_entry.id   AF-A0A915IFX3-F1
#
_cell.length_a   1.000
_cell.length_b   1.000
_cell.length_c   1.000
_cell.angle_alpha   90.00
_cell.angle_beta   90.00
_cell.angle_gamma   90.00
#
_symmetry.space_group_name_H-M   'P 1'
#
loop_
_entity.id
_entity.type
_entity.pdbx_description
1 polymer ?
#
loop_
_entity_poly.entity_id
_entity_poly.type
_entity_poly.pdbx_seq_one_letter_code
_entity_poly.pdbx_strand_id
1 'polypeptide(L)'
;MGIGSSSPIKLIDFEIPSDIIFEILLRVDDRTLFKCRLINKEFYSILNSSSFWMAKCSRSNVLFPKKLNDLAEDFSPNYRRIYCKEPYGRNLIRNPSGEDETKFWTLVKNGGDGFRIEKPPAGVDVEDKYSGGP
;
A
#
# COMPACT_ATOMS: atom_id res chain seq x y z
N MET A 1 2.76 38.01 -16.53
CA MET A 1 2.68 36.73 -15.80
C MET A 1 1.62 35.89 -16.52
N GLY A 2 2.04 35.13 -17.54
CA GLY A 2 1.13 34.40 -18.42
C GLY A 2 0.80 33.04 -17.82
N ILE A 3 -0.47 32.84 -17.47
CA ILE A 3 -1.03 31.51 -17.21
C ILE A 3 -0.96 30.70 -18.52
N GLY A 4 0.09 29.90 -18.68
CA GLY A 4 0.23 29.02 -19.82
C GLY A 4 -0.87 27.95 -19.80
N SER A 5 -1.96 28.21 -20.51
CA SER A 5 -3.07 27.28 -20.73
C SER A 5 -2.53 25.92 -21.17
N SER A 6 -2.88 24.87 -20.43
CA SER A 6 -2.53 23.49 -20.79
C SER A 6 -3.30 23.10 -22.04
N SER A 7 -2.61 22.74 -23.11
CA SER A 7 -3.25 22.16 -24.29
C SER A 7 -3.74 20.74 -23.96
N PRO A 8 -5.02 20.40 -24.20
CA PRO A 8 -5.55 19.06 -23.96
C PRO A 8 -4.95 18.04 -24.94
N ILE A 9 -4.95 16.77 -24.53
CA ILE A 9 -4.49 15.66 -25.37
C ILE A 9 -5.51 15.44 -26.46
N LYS A 10 -5.07 15.58 -27.71
CA LYS A 10 -5.89 15.32 -28.89
C LYS A 10 -5.64 13.91 -29.39
N LEU A 11 -6.70 13.12 -29.45
CA LEU A 11 -6.73 11.87 -30.20
C LEU A 11 -7.77 12.07 -31.31
N ILE A 12 -7.32 12.19 -32.56
CA ILE A 12 -8.19 12.19 -33.75
C ILE A 12 -9.26 13.31 -33.67
N ASP A 13 -8.81 14.55 -33.45
CA ASP A 13 -9.64 15.77 -33.35
C ASP A 13 -10.63 15.88 -32.17
N PHE A 14 -10.56 14.96 -31.21
CA PHE A 14 -11.36 15.01 -29.98
C PHE A 14 -10.48 15.31 -28.75
N GLU A 15 -10.94 16.22 -27.90
CA GLU A 15 -10.33 16.48 -26.59
C GLU A 15 -10.82 15.43 -25.59
N ILE A 16 -9.90 14.61 -25.09
CA ILE A 16 -10.25 13.56 -24.13
C ILE A 16 -10.54 14.22 -22.76
N PRO A 17 -11.73 14.01 -22.16
CA PRO A 17 -12.04 14.53 -20.83
C PRO A 17 -11.08 14.00 -19.75
N SER A 18 -10.79 14.82 -18.74
CA SER A 18 -9.91 14.48 -17.61
C SER A 18 -10.32 13.19 -16.90
N ASP A 19 -11.62 12.95 -16.72
CA ASP A 19 -12.13 11.73 -16.08
C ASP A 19 -11.79 10.45 -16.88
N ILE A 20 -11.77 10.55 -18.21
CA ILE A 20 -11.38 9.44 -19.07
C ILE A 20 -9.87 9.20 -18.96
N ILE A 21 -9.06 10.26 -18.93
CA ILE A 21 -7.62 10.16 -18.69
C ILE A 21 -7.36 9.52 -17.31
N PHE A 22 -8.09 9.94 -16.29
CA PHE A 22 -8.01 9.41 -14.94
C PHE A 22 -8.26 7.90 -14.92
N GLU A 23 -9.35 7.45 -15.54
CA GLU A 23 -9.68 6.02 -15.65
C GLU A 23 -8.64 5.22 -16.46
N ILE A 24 -8.10 5.79 -17.55
CA ILE A 24 -7.02 5.16 -18.31
C ILE A 24 -5.79 4.98 -17.40
N LEU A 25 -5.35 6.05 -16.75
CA LEU A 25 -4.18 6.03 -15.86
C LEU A 25 -4.35 5.07 -14.68
N LEU A 26 -5.57 4.91 -14.13
CA LEU A 26 -5.86 3.92 -13.09
C LEU A 26 -5.55 2.48 -13.53
N ARG A 27 -5.61 2.17 -14.83
CA ARG A 27 -5.35 0.83 -15.39
C ARG A 27 -3.90 0.63 -15.85
N VAL A 28 -3.09 1.69 -15.89
CA VAL A 28 -1.67 1.62 -16.26
C VAL A 28 -0.84 1.01 -15.13
N ASP A 29 0.19 0.24 -15.48
CA ASP A 29 1.14 -0.34 -14.51
C ASP A 29 2.00 0.73 -13.82
N ASP A 30 2.48 0.42 -12.62
CA ASP A 30 3.15 1.42 -11.77
C ASP A 30 4.41 2.01 -12.41
N ARG A 31 5.20 1.22 -13.13
CA ARG A 31 6.45 1.69 -13.73
C ARG A 31 6.16 2.70 -14.84
N THR A 32 5.14 2.42 -15.66
CA THR A 32 4.71 3.32 -16.72
C THR A 32 4.04 4.57 -16.12
N LEU A 33 3.27 4.42 -15.06
CA LEU A 33 2.58 5.52 -14.39
C LEU A 33 3.54 6.62 -13.92
N PHE A 34 4.73 6.25 -13.41
CA PHE A 34 5.73 7.26 -13.02
C PHE A 34 6.30 8.04 -14.20
N LYS A 35 6.37 7.44 -15.39
CA LYS A 35 6.78 8.12 -16.63
C LYS A 35 5.67 9.01 -17.18
N CYS A 36 4.41 8.60 -17.04
CA CYS A 36 3.23 9.35 -17.47
C CYS A 36 3.18 10.77 -16.87
N ARG A 37 3.72 10.97 -15.65
CA ARG A 37 3.83 12.30 -15.01
C ARG A 37 4.60 13.34 -15.83
N LEU A 38 5.45 12.90 -16.75
CA LEU A 38 6.32 13.77 -17.56
C LEU A 38 5.73 14.08 -18.94
N ILE A 39 4.59 13.49 -19.30
CA ILE A 39 4.00 13.64 -20.64
C ILE A 39 3.41 15.04 -20.81
N ASN A 40 2.53 15.46 -19.91
CA ASN A 40 1.90 16.78 -19.93
C ASN A 40 1.38 17.19 -18.54
N LYS A 41 0.86 18.42 -18.46
CA LYS A 41 0.33 19.00 -17.21
C LYS A 41 -0.90 18.28 -16.68
N GLU A 42 -1.75 17.74 -17.55
CA GLU A 42 -2.98 17.04 -17.15
C GLU A 42 -2.65 15.73 -16.44
N PHE A 43 -1.77 14.93 -17.05
CA PHE A 43 -1.25 13.69 -16.47
C PHE A 43 -0.51 13.98 -15.15
N TYR A 44 0.30 15.04 -15.13
CA TYR A 44 0.97 15.46 -13.91
C TYR A 44 -0.02 15.81 -12.80
N SER A 45 -1.06 16.59 -13.12
CA SER A 45 -2.10 17.03 -12.18
C SER A 45 -2.85 15.83 -11.58
N ILE A 46 -3.34 14.92 -12.43
CA ILE A 46 -4.04 13.71 -12.02
C ILE A 46 -3.15 12.86 -11.11
N LEU A 47 -1.90 12.59 -11.53
CA LEU A 47 -0.98 11.69 -10.82
C LEU A 47 -0.36 12.32 -9.55
N ASN A 48 -0.54 13.63 -9.35
CA ASN A 48 -0.20 14.30 -8.09
C ASN A 48 -1.38 14.44 -7.14
N SER A 49 -2.62 14.15 -7.60
CA SER A 49 -3.82 14.28 -6.77
C SER A 49 -3.98 13.13 -5.76
N SER A 50 -4.47 13.45 -4.56
CA SER A 50 -4.77 12.42 -3.55
C SER A 50 -5.89 11.48 -4.00
N SER A 51 -6.92 11.99 -4.69
CA SER A 51 -8.06 11.21 -5.18
C SER A 51 -7.64 10.09 -6.14
N PHE A 52 -6.67 10.35 -7.01
CA PHE A 52 -6.11 9.33 -7.89
C PHE A 52 -5.50 8.16 -7.10
N TRP A 53 -4.64 8.47 -6.14
CA TRP A 53 -3.98 7.42 -5.34
C TRP A 53 -4.93 6.72 -4.38
N MET A 54 -5.97 7.39 -3.87
CA MET A 54 -7.06 6.75 -3.15
C MET A 54 -7.78 5.72 -4.03
N ALA A 55 -8.16 6.11 -5.25
CA ALA A 55 -8.82 5.22 -6.19
C ALA A 55 -7.91 4.05 -6.60
N LYS A 56 -6.60 4.30 -6.80
CA LYS A 56 -5.61 3.27 -7.09
C LYS A 56 -5.47 2.27 -5.94
N CYS A 57 -5.36 2.74 -4.69
CA CYS A 57 -5.36 1.88 -3.51
C CYS A 57 -6.61 1.00 -3.43
N SER A 58 -7.79 1.58 -3.60
CA SER A 58 -9.07 0.85 -3.58
C SER A 58 -9.12 -0.22 -4.68
N ARG A 59 -8.68 0.10 -5.91
CA ARG A 59 -8.67 -0.84 -7.03
C ARG A 59 -7.68 -1.98 -6.86
N SER A 60 -6.54 -1.73 -6.23
CA SER A 60 -5.49 -2.72 -5.96
C SER A 60 -5.68 -3.45 -4.62
N ASN A 61 -6.79 -3.22 -3.90
CA ASN A 61 -7.04 -3.77 -2.56
C ASN A 61 -5.93 -3.45 -1.54
N VAL A 62 -5.25 -2.32 -1.71
CA VAL A 62 -4.25 -1.87 -0.73
C VAL A 62 -4.96 -1.50 0.56
N LEU A 63 -4.57 -2.14 1.65
CA LEU A 63 -5.14 -1.89 2.96
C LEU A 63 -4.61 -0.58 3.55
N PHE A 64 -5.51 0.22 4.11
CA PHE A 64 -5.18 1.38 4.92
C PHE A 64 -6.31 1.68 5.93
N PRO A 65 -6.00 2.23 7.11
CA PRO A 65 -7.01 2.55 8.12
C PRO A 65 -8.12 3.45 7.57
N LYS A 66 -9.39 3.03 7.67
CA LYS A 66 -10.55 3.85 7.26
C LYS A 66 -10.62 5.19 8.00
N LYS A 67 -10.13 5.22 9.24
CA LYS A 67 -10.05 6.42 10.09
C LYS A 67 -8.85 7.32 9.78
N LEU A 68 -8.07 7.06 8.73
CA LEU A 68 -6.97 7.97 8.35
C LEU A 68 -7.48 9.38 8.02
N ASN A 69 -8.72 9.51 7.53
CA ASN A 69 -9.35 10.80 7.30
C ASN A 69 -9.88 11.45 8.60
N ASP A 70 -10.02 10.70 9.69
CA ASP A 70 -10.47 11.19 11.00
C ASP A 70 -9.29 11.64 11.88
N LEU A 71 -8.05 11.32 11.48
CA LEU A 71 -6.83 11.67 12.20
C LEU A 71 -6.47 13.13 11.93
N ALA A 72 -7.18 14.08 12.55
CA ALA A 72 -6.94 15.52 12.52
C ALA A 72 -6.99 16.21 11.13
N GLU A 73 -7.61 17.39 11.06
CA GLU A 73 -7.71 18.19 9.82
C GLU A 73 -6.34 18.49 9.17
N ASP A 74 -5.26 18.45 9.95
CA ASP A 74 -3.90 18.73 9.49
C ASP A 74 -3.18 17.52 8.87
N PHE A 75 -3.70 16.29 8.99
CA PHE A 75 -3.05 15.10 8.46
C PHE A 75 -3.74 14.59 7.19
N SER A 76 -3.36 15.14 6.04
CA SER A 76 -3.73 14.53 4.77
C SER A 76 -2.87 13.28 4.51
N PRO A 77 -3.44 12.07 4.48
CA PRO A 77 -2.67 10.87 4.23
C PRO A 77 -2.01 10.93 2.85
N ASN A 78 -0.71 10.64 2.79
CA ASN A 78 -0.03 10.52 1.51
C ASN A 78 -0.38 9.17 0.87
N TYR A 79 -1.52 9.11 0.18
CA TYR A 79 -2.03 7.90 -0.46
C TYR A 79 -1.06 7.29 -1.47
N ARG A 80 -0.25 8.11 -2.14
CA ARG A 80 0.84 7.61 -3.00
C ARG A 80 1.87 6.80 -2.21
N ARG A 81 2.31 7.28 -1.05
CA ARG A 81 3.24 6.55 -0.19
C ARG A 81 2.61 5.28 0.37
N ILE A 82 1.33 5.34 0.76
CA ILE A 82 0.58 4.17 1.24
C ILE A 82 0.55 3.11 0.15
N TYR A 83 0.16 3.48 -1.07
CA TYR A 83 0.17 2.59 -2.24
C TYR A 83 1.54 1.95 -2.46
N CYS A 84 2.59 2.77 -2.57
CA CYS A 84 3.93 2.25 -2.91
C CYS A 84 4.59 1.41 -1.80
N LYS A 85 4.18 1.55 -0.54
CA LYS A 85 4.84 0.89 0.60
C LYS A 85 4.02 -0.22 1.22
N GLU A 86 2.71 -0.22 0.98
CA GLU A 86 1.74 -1.13 1.58
C GLU A 86 2.08 -1.41 3.06
N PRO A 87 2.10 -0.37 3.91
CA PRO A 87 2.63 -0.49 5.26
C PRO A 87 1.66 -1.20 6.22
N TYR A 88 0.41 -1.42 5.79
CA TYR A 88 -0.65 -2.02 6.59
C TYR A 88 -0.98 -3.43 6.10
N GLY A 89 -1.66 -4.22 6.94
CA GLY A 89 -2.18 -5.53 6.54
C GLY A 89 -1.13 -6.64 6.42
N ARG A 90 0.10 -6.42 6.89
CA ARG A 90 1.16 -7.42 6.94
C ARG A 90 2.00 -7.27 8.20
N ASN A 91 2.60 -8.37 8.66
CA ASN A 91 3.57 -8.32 9.73
C ASN A 91 4.88 -7.72 9.20
N LEU A 92 5.37 -6.66 9.85
CA LEU A 92 6.65 -6.04 9.53
C LEU A 92 7.81 -6.73 10.29
N ILE A 93 7.49 -7.50 11.33
CA ILE A 93 8.43 -8.36 12.05
C ILE A 93 8.64 -9.62 11.21
N ARG A 94 9.90 -9.92 10.92
CA ARG A 94 10.30 -11.16 10.26
C ARG A 94 10.45 -12.28 11.29
N ASN A 95 10.10 -13.51 10.90
CA ASN A 95 10.13 -14.69 11.76
C ASN A 95 9.45 -14.48 13.14
N PRO A 96 8.19 -14.01 13.17
CA PRO A 96 7.51 -13.69 14.43
C PRO A 96 7.21 -14.92 15.30
N SER A 97 7.11 -16.11 14.70
CA SER A 97 6.81 -17.38 15.37
C SER A 97 8.06 -18.18 15.75
N GLY A 98 9.26 -17.77 15.31
CA GLY A 98 10.47 -18.57 15.49
C GLY A 98 10.56 -19.81 14.59
N GLU A 99 9.70 -19.95 13.58
CA GLU A 99 9.72 -21.09 12.65
C GLU A 99 11.09 -21.25 11.97
N ASP A 100 11.75 -20.13 11.67
CA ASP A 100 13.11 -20.03 11.13
C ASP A 100 14.18 -19.92 12.23
N GLU A 101 13.96 -20.57 13.37
CA GLU A 101 14.84 -20.49 14.55
C GLU A 101 15.02 -19.04 15.01
N THR A 102 16.27 -18.58 15.13
CA THR A 102 16.60 -17.20 15.52
C THR A 102 16.91 -16.30 14.32
N LYS A 103 16.62 -16.74 13.09
CA LYS A 103 16.84 -15.89 11.91
C LYS A 103 16.01 -14.62 12.01
N PHE A 104 16.59 -13.52 11.52
CA PHE A 104 16.03 -12.16 11.56
C PHE A 104 15.88 -11.53 12.96
N TRP A 105 16.28 -12.24 14.01
CA TRP A 105 16.39 -11.72 15.37
C TRP A 105 17.85 -11.50 15.74
N THR A 106 18.11 -10.43 16.49
CA THR A 106 19.40 -10.22 17.17
C THR A 106 19.23 -10.61 18.63
N LEU A 107 19.85 -11.69 19.06
CA LEU A 107 19.86 -12.11 20.46
C LEU A 107 20.72 -11.14 21.28
N VAL A 108 20.08 -10.21 21.99
CA VAL A 108 20.79 -9.23 22.84
C VAL A 108 21.30 -9.89 24.12
N LYS A 109 20.56 -10.86 24.67
CA LYS A 109 20.94 -11.67 25.84
C LYS A 109 20.40 -13.09 25.67
N ASN A 110 21.20 -14.09 26.04
CA ASN A 110 20.85 -15.51 25.91
C ASN A 110 21.38 -16.30 27.13
N GLY A 111 20.92 -15.96 28.32
CA GLY A 111 21.35 -16.59 29.58
C GLY A 111 20.55 -17.86 29.93
N GLY A 112 20.90 -18.52 31.04
CA GLY A 112 20.22 -19.75 31.49
C GLY A 112 20.32 -20.87 30.47
N ASP A 113 19.22 -21.60 30.25
CA ASP A 113 19.12 -22.67 29.24
C ASP A 113 19.01 -22.17 27.78
N GLY A 114 19.06 -20.85 27.60
CA GLY A 114 18.96 -20.15 26.32
C GLY A 114 17.56 -20.14 25.71
N PHE A 115 17.41 -19.39 24.62
CA PHE A 115 16.19 -19.41 23.80
C PHE A 115 16.08 -20.75 23.05
N ARG A 116 14.92 -21.39 23.19
CA ARG A 116 14.57 -22.60 22.44
C ARG A 116 13.23 -22.38 21.76
N ILE A 117 13.12 -22.82 20.51
CA ILE A 117 11.86 -22.79 19.77
C ILE A 117 11.11 -24.09 20.04
N GLU A 118 9.86 -23.95 20.46
CA GLU A 118 8.99 -25.08 20.82
C GLU A 118 8.12 -25.51 19.62
N LYS A 119 7.94 -26.82 19.44
CA LYS A 119 7.08 -27.41 18.39
C LYS A 119 6.36 -28.66 18.94
N PRO A 120 5.04 -28.63 19.21
CA PRO A 120 4.17 -27.45 19.23
C PRO A 120 4.54 -26.49 20.38
N PRO A 121 4.05 -25.24 20.37
CA PRO A 121 4.17 -24.32 21.50
C PRO A 121 3.64 -24.98 22.78
N ALA A 122 4.43 -25.00 23.85
CA ALA A 122 4.01 -25.55 25.13
C ALA A 122 3.23 -24.51 25.94
N GLY A 123 2.25 -24.94 26.73
CA GLY A 123 1.48 -24.06 27.62
C GLY A 123 0.49 -23.11 26.92
N VAL A 124 0.20 -23.34 25.64
CA VAL A 124 -0.91 -22.68 24.95
C VAL A 124 -2.18 -23.52 25.17
N ASP A 125 -3.23 -22.89 25.70
CA ASP A 125 -4.56 -23.50 25.72
C ASP A 125 -4.99 -23.74 24.28
N VAL A 126 -4.96 -25.00 23.85
CA VAL A 126 -5.54 -25.42 22.58
C VAL A 126 -7.05 -25.30 22.77
N GLU A 127 -7.65 -24.17 22.34
CA GLU A 127 -9.08 -24.20 22.09
C GLU A 127 -9.34 -25.26 21.02
N ASP A 128 -9.96 -26.37 21.42
CA ASP A 128 -10.45 -27.44 20.56
C ASP A 128 -11.50 -26.90 19.58
N LYS A 129 -11.10 -26.11 18.56
CA LYS A 129 -12.00 -25.59 17.52
C LYS A 129 -12.00 -26.42 16.24
N TYR A 130 -11.40 -27.62 16.26
CA TYR A 130 -11.42 -28.56 15.14
C TYR A 130 -11.73 -30.00 15.56
N SER A 131 -12.52 -30.21 16.62
CA SER A 131 -13.14 -31.52 16.93
C SER A 131 -14.44 -31.78 16.15
N GLY A 132 -14.63 -31.11 15.01
CA GLY A 132 -15.66 -31.43 14.02
C GLY A 132 -15.06 -32.22 12.85
N GLY A 133 -14.78 -33.50 13.08
CA GLY A 133 -14.65 -34.49 12.01
C GLY A 133 -16.02 -35.10 11.66
N PRO A 134 -16.11 -35.79 10.51
CA PRO A 134 -17.07 -35.59 9.42
C PRO A 134 -18.57 -35.65 9.79
#